data_AF-A0A2I2DUZ4-F1
#
_entry.id   AF-A0A2I2DUZ4-F1
#
_cell.length_a   1.000
_cell.length_b   1.000
_cell.length_c   1.000
_cell.angle_alpha   90.00
_cell.angle_beta   90.00
_cell.angle_gamma   90.00
#
_symmetry.space_group_name_H-M   'P 1'
#
loop_
_entity.id
_entity.type
_entity.pdbx_description
1 polymer ?
#
loop_
_entity_poly.entity_id
_entity_poly.type
_entity_poly.pdbx_seq_one_letter_code
_entity_poly.pdbx_strand_id
1 'polypeptide(L)'
;MISFSEYNISTIDNERITYGKYGIGFSKDWAKNNNVGPVLYVGTTSVAAKGMNILLKARRKTNNEKLPGKIRLAIMEVKTFMKNEKGYNSKFKEENFDFKAENEWRFVPRKSDIDNYLISQNQRTYLKNRDKHNKMLEKYPLRFKREDIQILFVSNASEKDELINTFGLDVEIIKISNWRIK
;
A
#
# COMPACT_ATOMS: atom_id res chain seq x y z
N MET A 1 1.37 -6.37 -2.97
CA MET A 1 1.75 -5.09 -2.35
C MET A 1 0.69 -4.79 -1.32
N ILE A 2 1.11 -4.38 -0.13
CA ILE A 2 0.23 -3.91 0.94
C ILE A 2 0.57 -2.44 1.17
N SER A 3 -0.44 -1.60 1.30
CA SER A 3 -0.29 -0.16 1.49
C SER A 3 -0.80 0.25 2.85
N PHE A 4 -0.07 1.17 3.48
CA PHE A 4 -0.41 1.83 4.73
C PHE A 4 -0.44 3.34 4.47
N SER A 5 -1.13 4.07 5.32
CA SER A 5 -1.10 5.54 5.31
C SER A 5 -0.55 6.04 6.64
N GLU A 6 0.37 6.98 6.57
CA GLU A 6 0.94 7.61 7.75
C GLU A 6 0.03 8.75 8.23
N TYR A 7 -0.53 8.58 9.42
CA TYR A 7 -1.35 9.59 10.10
C TYR A 7 -0.85 9.82 11.52
N ASN A 8 -1.03 11.04 12.01
CA ASN A 8 -0.86 11.32 13.43
C ASN A 8 -2.14 10.94 14.19
N ILE A 9 -2.04 9.99 15.10
CA ILE A 9 -3.18 9.48 15.90
C ILE A 9 -3.84 10.62 16.70
N SER A 10 -3.10 11.65 17.12
CA SER A 10 -3.66 12.76 17.90
C SER A 10 -4.55 13.69 17.07
N THR A 11 -4.40 13.69 15.75
CA THR A 11 -5.16 14.56 14.84
C THR A 11 -6.05 13.79 13.87
N ILE A 12 -6.01 12.45 13.89
CA ILE A 12 -6.68 11.60 12.89
C ILE A 12 -8.19 11.85 12.79
N ASP A 13 -8.86 12.22 13.88
CA ASP A 13 -10.30 12.52 13.86
C ASP A 13 -10.64 13.78 13.05
N ASN A 14 -9.67 14.67 12.80
CA ASN A 14 -9.83 15.85 11.94
C ASN A 14 -9.52 15.54 10.47
N GLU A 15 -8.97 14.37 10.18
CA GLU A 15 -8.55 13.98 8.84
C GLU A 15 -9.74 13.53 7.99
N ARG A 16 -9.51 13.50 6.67
CA ARG A 16 -10.42 12.88 5.71
C ARG A 16 -9.81 11.59 5.16
N ILE A 17 -10.27 10.45 5.65
CA ILE A 17 -9.74 9.12 5.34
C ILE A 17 -10.39 8.53 4.08
N THR A 18 -9.60 7.96 3.17
CA THR A 18 -10.04 7.45 1.87
C THR A 18 -10.81 6.12 1.91
N TYR A 19 -10.52 5.23 2.88
CA TYR A 19 -10.88 3.80 2.78
C TYR A 19 -11.96 3.31 3.76
N GLY A 20 -12.51 4.18 4.60
CA GLY A 20 -13.64 3.85 5.49
C GLY A 20 -13.36 4.18 6.95
N LYS A 21 -14.03 3.45 7.86
CA LYS A 21 -13.98 3.64 9.32
C LYS A 21 -13.04 2.68 10.06
N TYR A 22 -12.56 1.64 9.38
CA TYR A 22 -11.72 0.61 10.00
C TYR A 22 -10.25 0.90 9.76
N GLY A 23 -9.42 0.60 10.76
CA GLY A 23 -7.98 0.80 10.67
C GLY A 23 -7.20 -0.06 11.65
N ILE A 24 -5.98 -0.41 11.26
CA ILE A 24 -4.97 -1.04 12.10
C ILE A 24 -3.70 -0.21 11.99
N GLY A 25 -3.16 0.21 13.13
CA GLY A 25 -1.98 1.06 13.21
C GLY A 25 -0.79 0.32 13.82
N PHE A 26 0.37 0.53 13.20
CA PHE A 26 1.65 -0.04 13.61
C PHE A 26 2.66 1.09 13.82
N SER A 27 3.71 0.82 14.60
CA SER A 27 4.79 1.79 14.78
C SER A 27 5.61 1.96 13.49
N LYS A 28 6.24 3.13 13.33
CA LYS A 28 7.20 3.35 12.23
C LYS A 28 8.38 2.40 12.30
N ASP A 29 8.78 1.97 13.50
CA ASP A 29 9.88 1.04 13.66
C ASP A 29 9.47 -0.37 13.24
N TRP A 30 8.24 -0.80 13.55
CA TRP A 30 7.68 -2.02 12.98
C TRP A 30 7.67 -1.97 11.44
N ALA A 31 7.22 -0.85 10.86
CA ALA A 31 7.18 -0.67 9.42
C ALA A 31 8.58 -0.83 8.79
N LYS A 32 9.60 -0.13 9.31
CA LYS A 32 10.99 -0.24 8.84
C LYS A 32 11.55 -1.65 9.00
N ASN A 33 11.32 -2.28 10.15
CA ASN A 33 11.80 -3.64 10.44
C ASN A 33 11.16 -4.70 9.54
N ASN A 34 9.98 -4.41 8.97
CA ASN A 34 9.25 -5.31 8.07
C ASN A 34 9.35 -4.91 6.60
N ASN A 35 10.36 -4.11 6.21
CA ASN A 35 10.55 -3.63 4.83
C ASN A 35 9.34 -2.89 4.24
N VAL A 36 8.58 -2.21 5.09
CA VAL A 36 7.57 -1.25 4.68
C VAL A 36 8.25 0.11 4.53
N GLY A 37 8.19 0.69 3.34
CA GLY A 37 8.89 1.94 3.02
C GLY A 37 7.97 3.04 2.49
N PRO A 38 8.36 4.32 2.63
CA PRO A 38 7.55 5.44 2.15
C PRO A 38 7.46 5.46 0.62
N VAL A 39 6.33 5.92 0.10
CA VAL A 39 6.12 6.15 -1.33
C VAL A 39 6.81 7.44 -1.78
N LEU A 40 7.50 7.36 -2.91
CA LEU A 40 8.08 8.48 -3.63
C LEU A 40 7.01 9.12 -4.52
N TYR A 41 6.46 10.23 -4.03
CA TYR A 41 5.52 11.04 -4.80
C TYR A 41 6.27 11.92 -5.80
N VAL A 42 5.86 11.84 -7.07
CA VAL A 42 6.46 12.62 -8.15
C VAL A 42 5.41 13.47 -8.85
N GLY A 43 5.76 14.74 -9.12
CA GLY A 43 4.99 15.59 -10.01
C GLY A 43 5.11 15.08 -11.45
N THR A 44 4.03 15.13 -12.22
CA THR A 44 3.96 14.58 -13.59
C THR A 44 4.98 15.21 -14.55
N THR A 45 5.38 16.45 -14.30
CA THR A 45 6.37 17.20 -15.09
C THR A 45 7.80 17.12 -14.55
N SER A 46 8.00 16.48 -13.39
CA SER A 46 9.30 16.42 -12.71
C SER A 46 10.35 15.64 -13.50
N VAL A 47 11.63 15.93 -13.25
CA VAL A 47 12.76 15.19 -13.84
C VAL A 47 12.69 13.70 -13.47
N ALA A 48 12.32 13.39 -12.23
CA ALA A 48 12.14 12.01 -11.76
C ALA A 48 11.04 11.28 -12.56
N ALA A 49 9.89 11.92 -12.81
CA ALA A 49 8.82 11.34 -13.62
C ALA A 49 9.25 11.12 -15.09
N LYS A 50 9.97 12.08 -15.69
CA LYS A 50 10.51 11.96 -17.05
C LYS A 50 11.52 10.81 -17.15
N GLY A 51 12.48 10.73 -16.23
CA GLY A 51 13.47 9.66 -16.17
C GLY A 51 12.80 8.29 -16.00
N MET A 52 11.81 8.20 -15.12
CA MET A 52 11.08 6.95 -14.91
C MET A 52 10.28 6.51 -16.14
N ASN A 53 9.68 7.45 -16.88
CA ASN A 53 9.01 7.14 -18.14
C ASN A 53 9.97 6.54 -19.17
N ILE A 54 11.19 7.09 -19.29
CA ILE A 54 12.24 6.56 -20.18
C ILE A 54 12.62 5.14 -19.75
N LEU A 55 12.88 4.90 -18.46
CA LEU A 55 13.20 3.58 -17.93
C LEU A 55 12.09 2.56 -18.21
N LEU A 56 10.83 2.93 -18.00
CA LEU A 56 9.69 2.06 -18.27
C LEU A 56 9.51 1.76 -19.77
N LYS A 57 9.80 2.72 -20.66
CA LYS A 57 9.83 2.51 -22.12
C LYS A 57 10.95 1.53 -22.50
N ALA A 58 12.17 1.75 -22.03
CA ALA A 58 13.32 0.87 -22.29
C ALA A 58 13.06 -0.56 -21.78
N ARG A 59 12.47 -0.70 -20.59
CA ARG A 59 12.05 -2.00 -20.03
C ARG A 59 11.08 -2.76 -20.93
N ARG A 60 10.25 -2.09 -21.73
CA ARG A 60 9.26 -2.78 -22.60
C ARG A 60 9.85 -3.33 -23.90
N LYS A 61 11.06 -2.92 -24.28
CA LYS A 61 11.73 -3.42 -25.48
C LYS A 61 11.99 -4.94 -25.37
N THR A 62 11.79 -5.66 -26.48
CA THR A 62 11.86 -7.13 -26.56
C THR A 62 12.91 -7.65 -27.55
N ASN A 63 13.43 -6.79 -28.43
CA ASN A 63 14.37 -7.15 -29.50
C ASN A 63 15.82 -7.05 -29.01
N ASN A 64 16.78 -6.78 -29.90
CA ASN A 64 18.21 -6.62 -29.56
C ASN A 64 18.49 -5.53 -28.50
N GLU A 65 17.53 -4.65 -28.23
CA GLU A 65 17.59 -3.62 -27.20
C GLU A 65 16.99 -4.07 -25.83
N LYS A 66 16.72 -5.36 -25.65
CA LYS A 66 16.13 -5.91 -24.42
C LYS A 66 17.13 -5.77 -23.27
N LEU A 67 16.76 -4.96 -22.28
CA LEU A 67 17.53 -4.84 -21.04
C LEU A 67 17.68 -6.19 -20.32
N PRO A 68 18.81 -6.42 -19.62
CA PRO A 68 18.99 -7.61 -18.78
C PRO A 68 17.85 -7.77 -17.76
N GLY A 69 17.49 -9.02 -17.45
CA GLY A 69 16.39 -9.34 -16.53
C GLY A 69 16.48 -8.63 -15.17
N LYS A 70 17.69 -8.59 -14.59
CA LYS A 70 17.96 -7.88 -13.32
C LYS A 70 17.64 -6.38 -13.38
N ILE A 71 17.96 -5.71 -14.49
CA ILE A 71 17.67 -4.28 -14.68
C ILE A 71 16.17 -4.06 -14.85
N ARG A 72 15.50 -4.94 -15.62
CA ARG A 72 14.04 -4.87 -15.79
C ARG A 72 13.29 -5.05 -14.48
N LEU A 73 13.80 -5.91 -13.59
CA LEU A 73 13.27 -6.13 -12.25
C LEU A 73 13.51 -4.91 -11.37
N ALA A 74 14.74 -4.39 -11.29
CA ALA A 74 15.08 -3.22 -10.50
C ALA A 74 14.23 -1.98 -10.88
N ILE A 75 14.00 -1.76 -12.18
CA ILE A 75 13.08 -0.69 -12.65
C ILE A 75 11.68 -0.88 -12.06
N MET A 76 11.20 -2.12 -11.96
CA MET A 76 9.87 -2.38 -11.39
C MET A 76 9.83 -2.27 -9.87
N GLU A 77 10.87 -2.69 -9.19
CA GLU A 77 10.99 -2.54 -7.73
C GLU A 77 10.95 -1.05 -7.36
N VAL A 78 11.70 -0.18 -8.06
CA VAL A 78 11.59 1.27 -7.88
C VAL A 78 10.19 1.78 -8.25
N LYS A 79 9.64 1.34 -9.40
CA LYS A 79 8.29 1.73 -9.84
C LYS A 79 7.23 1.46 -8.79
N THR A 80 7.33 0.34 -8.07
CA THR A 80 6.34 -0.05 -7.07
C THR A 80 6.33 0.87 -5.86
N PHE A 81 7.37 1.66 -5.62
CA PHE A 81 7.42 2.71 -4.59
C PHE A 81 7.14 4.11 -5.14
N MET A 82 6.89 4.27 -6.44
CA MET A 82 6.55 5.58 -7.00
C MET A 82 5.03 5.75 -7.17
N LYS A 83 4.55 6.99 -6.99
CA LYS A 83 3.17 7.39 -7.27
C LYS A 83 3.16 8.84 -7.76
N ASN A 84 2.18 9.20 -8.57
CA ASN A 84 2.00 10.62 -8.91
C ASN A 84 1.52 11.37 -7.66
N GLU A 85 1.97 12.61 -7.46
CA GLU A 85 1.45 13.48 -6.39
C GLU A 85 -0.05 13.75 -6.58
N LYS A 86 -0.44 14.10 -7.81
CA LYS A 86 -1.84 14.27 -8.22
C LYS A 86 -2.14 13.48 -9.49
N GLY A 87 -3.38 13.04 -9.66
CA GLY A 87 -3.83 12.44 -10.92
C GLY A 87 -5.24 11.89 -10.84
N TYR A 88 -5.66 11.20 -11.90
CA TYR A 88 -6.98 10.58 -11.94
C TYR A 88 -7.10 9.44 -10.92
N ASN A 89 -8.13 9.50 -10.08
CA ASN A 89 -8.50 8.42 -9.18
C ASN A 89 -9.72 7.66 -9.73
N SER A 90 -9.50 6.42 -10.15
CA SER A 90 -10.55 5.59 -10.75
C SER A 90 -11.64 5.13 -9.77
N LYS A 91 -11.35 5.09 -8.45
CA LYS A 91 -12.35 4.70 -7.44
C LYS A 91 -13.41 5.79 -7.27
N PHE A 92 -12.97 7.05 -7.21
CA PHE A 92 -13.85 8.21 -7.03
C PHE A 92 -14.23 8.90 -8.34
N LYS A 93 -13.65 8.47 -9.47
CA LYS A 93 -13.77 9.11 -10.79
C LYS A 93 -13.41 10.60 -10.74
N GLU A 94 -12.39 10.93 -9.95
CA GLU A 94 -11.97 12.30 -9.65
C GLU A 94 -10.69 12.63 -10.43
N GLU A 95 -10.74 13.72 -11.20
CA GLU A 95 -9.55 14.32 -11.79
C GLU A 95 -8.74 15.08 -10.73
N ASN A 96 -7.42 15.07 -10.86
CA ASN A 96 -6.50 15.79 -9.96
C ASN A 96 -6.60 15.40 -8.47
N PHE A 97 -6.96 14.15 -8.16
CA PHE A 97 -6.95 13.61 -6.81
C PHE A 97 -5.56 13.74 -6.18
N ASP A 98 -5.48 14.29 -4.97
CA ASP A 98 -4.24 14.41 -4.21
C ASP A 98 -3.86 13.08 -3.54
N PHE A 99 -3.00 12.33 -4.19
CA PHE A 99 -2.51 11.06 -3.66
C PHE A 99 -1.45 11.25 -2.58
N LYS A 100 -0.76 12.40 -2.56
CA LYS A 100 0.28 12.70 -1.58
C LYS A 100 -0.30 12.92 -0.19
N ALA A 101 -1.51 13.46 -0.10
CA ALA A 101 -2.25 13.57 1.15
C ALA A 101 -2.44 12.21 1.88
N GLU A 102 -2.38 11.07 1.17
CA GLU A 102 -2.47 9.75 1.80
C GLU A 102 -1.19 9.32 2.56
N ASN A 103 -0.07 10.05 2.40
CA ASN A 103 1.25 9.72 2.96
C ASN A 103 1.54 8.21 2.97
N GLU A 104 1.47 7.60 1.80
CA GLU A 104 1.44 6.15 1.64
C GLU A 104 2.80 5.52 1.95
N TRP A 105 2.77 4.39 2.63
CA TRP A 105 3.88 3.47 2.83
C TRP A 105 3.53 2.11 2.21
N ARG A 106 4.49 1.43 1.61
CA ARG A 106 4.26 0.17 0.89
C ARG A 106 5.16 -0.95 1.39
N PHE A 107 4.56 -2.12 1.52
CA PHE A 107 5.28 -3.38 1.49
C PHE A 107 5.19 -3.98 0.09
N VAL A 108 6.35 -4.27 -0.50
CA VAL A 108 6.46 -4.98 -1.78
C VAL A 108 7.39 -6.17 -1.55
N PRO A 109 6.91 -7.41 -1.68
CA PRO A 109 7.77 -8.59 -1.50
C PRO A 109 8.80 -8.67 -2.62
N ARG A 110 9.97 -9.25 -2.33
CA ARG A 110 10.91 -9.67 -3.37
C ARG A 110 10.36 -10.92 -4.05
N LYS A 111 10.83 -11.21 -5.26
CA LYS A 111 10.46 -12.45 -5.96
C LYS A 111 10.76 -13.70 -5.12
N SER A 112 11.90 -13.72 -4.43
CA SER A 112 12.30 -14.80 -3.53
C SER A 112 11.34 -15.02 -2.37
N ASP A 113 10.62 -13.98 -1.94
CA ASP A 113 9.70 -14.04 -0.80
C ASP A 113 8.34 -14.67 -1.20
N ILE A 114 8.10 -14.87 -2.51
CA ILE A 114 6.81 -15.33 -3.07
C ILE A 114 6.98 -16.41 -4.17
N ASP A 115 7.86 -17.40 -3.98
CA ASP A 115 8.16 -18.48 -4.95
C ASP A 115 8.43 -17.98 -6.39
N ASN A 116 9.17 -16.88 -6.52
CA ASN A 116 9.51 -16.26 -7.78
C ASN A 116 8.31 -15.79 -8.62
N TYR A 117 7.13 -15.64 -8.03
CA TYR A 117 5.98 -15.00 -8.66
C TYR A 117 6.27 -13.55 -9.05
N LEU A 118 5.40 -13.00 -9.91
CA LEU A 118 5.53 -11.62 -10.36
C LEU A 118 5.15 -10.65 -9.24
N ILE A 119 6.03 -9.69 -8.93
CA ILE A 119 5.75 -8.60 -7.98
C ILE A 119 4.74 -7.57 -8.53
N SER A 120 4.45 -7.62 -9.83
CA SER A 120 3.50 -6.74 -10.52
C SER A 120 2.86 -7.47 -11.69
N GLN A 121 1.53 -7.35 -11.81
CA GLN A 121 0.73 -7.96 -12.87
C GLN A 121 -0.05 -6.87 -13.62
N ASN A 122 -0.26 -7.07 -14.92
CA ASN A 122 -1.15 -6.22 -15.70
C ASN A 122 -2.58 -6.30 -15.15
N GLN A 123 -3.27 -5.17 -15.01
CA GLN A 123 -4.60 -5.11 -14.42
C GLN A 123 -5.62 -6.00 -15.15
N ARG A 124 -5.64 -6.00 -16.48
CA ARG A 124 -6.54 -6.85 -17.27
C ARG A 124 -6.29 -8.34 -17.01
N THR A 125 -5.02 -8.74 -16.96
CA THR A 125 -4.62 -10.13 -16.66
C THR A 125 -5.00 -10.53 -15.24
N TYR A 126 -4.80 -9.63 -14.27
CA TYR A 126 -5.19 -9.84 -12.88
C TYR A 126 -6.70 -10.02 -12.77
N LEU A 127 -7.50 -9.08 -13.31
CA LEU A 127 -8.96 -9.13 -13.24
C LEU A 127 -9.54 -10.40 -13.86
N LYS A 128 -8.98 -10.88 -14.98
CA LYS A 128 -9.41 -12.13 -15.62
C LYS A 128 -9.14 -13.38 -14.76
N ASN A 129 -8.14 -13.34 -13.87
CA ASN A 129 -7.70 -14.50 -13.09
C ASN A 129 -7.54 -14.13 -11.61
N ARG A 130 -8.46 -13.31 -11.08
CA ARG A 130 -8.31 -12.68 -9.76
C ARG A 130 -8.13 -13.72 -8.66
N ASP A 131 -9.03 -14.70 -8.61
CA ASP A 131 -9.09 -15.69 -7.54
C ASP A 131 -7.84 -16.59 -7.55
N LYS A 132 -7.34 -16.91 -8.76
CA LYS A 132 -6.04 -17.61 -8.92
C LYS A 132 -4.90 -16.80 -8.31
N HIS A 133 -4.77 -15.51 -8.66
CA HIS A 133 -3.67 -14.68 -8.15
C HIS A 133 -3.77 -14.48 -6.64
N ASN A 134 -4.98 -14.29 -6.10
CA ASN A 134 -5.19 -14.14 -4.66
C ASN A 134 -4.82 -15.42 -3.91
N LYS A 135 -5.31 -16.58 -4.37
CA LYS A 135 -5.00 -17.88 -3.78
C LYS A 135 -3.50 -18.19 -3.78
N MET A 136 -2.78 -17.79 -4.83
CA MET A 136 -1.32 -17.95 -4.89
C MET A 136 -0.57 -17.15 -3.80
N LEU A 137 -1.17 -16.05 -3.31
CA LEU A 137 -0.54 -15.15 -2.33
C LEU A 137 -0.94 -15.43 -0.88
N GLU A 138 -1.96 -16.26 -0.63
CA GLU A 138 -2.43 -16.58 0.74
C GLU A 138 -1.33 -17.14 1.65
N LYS A 139 -0.37 -17.88 1.08
CA LYS A 139 0.77 -18.44 1.82
C LYS A 139 1.86 -17.41 2.18
N TYR A 140 1.77 -16.18 1.68
CA TYR A 140 2.77 -15.12 1.91
C TYR A 140 2.17 -13.88 2.59
N PRO A 141 1.58 -14.01 3.78
CA PRO A 141 1.09 -12.85 4.52
C PRO A 141 2.27 -11.99 4.97
N LEU A 142 2.05 -10.67 5.00
CA LEU A 142 2.87 -9.79 5.84
C LEU A 142 2.46 -10.05 7.29
N ARG A 143 3.32 -10.75 8.02
CA ARG A 143 3.02 -11.18 9.38
C ARG A 143 3.28 -10.04 10.36
N PHE A 144 2.46 -9.98 11.39
CA PHE A 144 2.65 -9.15 12.57
C PHE A 144 2.22 -9.96 13.79
N LYS A 145 2.72 -9.57 14.96
CA LYS A 145 2.27 -10.07 16.24
C LYS A 145 1.30 -9.09 16.87
N ARG A 146 0.60 -9.54 17.89
CA ARG A 146 -0.36 -8.70 18.62
C ARG A 146 0.31 -7.47 19.23
N GLU A 147 1.52 -7.62 19.74
CA GLU A 147 2.29 -6.55 20.38
C GLU A 147 2.78 -5.48 19.38
N ASP A 148 2.77 -5.81 18.08
CA ASP A 148 3.10 -4.85 17.02
C ASP A 148 1.98 -3.84 16.78
N ILE A 149 0.74 -4.17 17.18
CA ILE A 149 -0.45 -3.35 16.99
C ILE A 149 -0.44 -2.22 18.02
N GLN A 150 -0.34 -0.99 17.55
CA GLN A 150 -0.43 0.19 18.42
C GLN A 150 -1.87 0.64 18.63
N ILE A 151 -2.71 0.49 17.61
CA ILE A 151 -4.08 0.98 17.64
C ILE A 151 -4.95 0.24 16.63
N LEU A 152 -6.21 0.05 17.00
CA LEU A 152 -7.29 -0.43 16.16
C LEU A 152 -8.40 0.60 16.11
N PHE A 153 -9.03 0.74 14.96
CA PHE A 153 -10.17 1.60 14.76
C PHE A 153 -11.38 0.80 14.29
N VAL A 154 -12.51 1.02 14.96
CA VAL A 154 -13.81 0.42 14.66
C VAL A 154 -14.87 1.49 14.43
N SER A 155 -16.00 1.10 13.85
CA SER A 155 -17.03 2.06 13.45
C SER A 155 -17.99 2.42 14.59
N ASN A 156 -18.14 1.56 15.59
CA ASN A 156 -19.06 1.74 16.71
C ASN A 156 -18.63 0.98 17.98
N ALA A 157 -19.34 1.21 19.09
CA ALA A 157 -19.03 0.61 20.39
C ALA A 157 -19.24 -0.92 20.42
N SER A 158 -20.27 -1.44 19.73
CA SER A 158 -20.52 -2.89 19.69
C SER A 158 -19.35 -3.65 19.07
N GLU A 159 -18.75 -3.12 18.02
CA GLU A 159 -17.55 -3.72 17.39
C GLU A 159 -16.32 -3.62 18.29
N LYS A 160 -16.21 -2.55 19.08
CA LYS A 160 -15.15 -2.43 20.08
C LYS A 160 -15.28 -3.54 21.12
N ASP A 161 -16.48 -3.74 21.65
CA ASP A 161 -16.78 -4.80 22.62
C ASP A 161 -16.55 -6.19 22.02
N GLU A 162 -16.92 -6.40 20.76
CA GLU A 162 -16.64 -7.65 20.04
C GLU A 162 -15.15 -7.96 19.96
N LEU A 163 -14.31 -6.98 19.60
CA LEU A 163 -12.86 -7.16 19.54
C LEU A 163 -12.25 -7.46 20.91
N ILE A 164 -12.72 -6.79 21.96
CA ILE A 164 -12.29 -7.04 23.34
C ILE A 164 -12.66 -8.47 23.75
N ASN A 165 -13.90 -8.89 23.52
CA ASN A 165 -14.39 -10.20 23.95
C ASN A 165 -13.77 -11.35 23.14
N THR A 166 -13.59 -11.16 21.83
CA THR A 166 -13.09 -12.21 20.93
C THR A 166 -11.59 -12.40 21.04
N PHE A 167 -10.84 -11.30 21.15
CA PHE A 167 -9.38 -11.33 21.11
C PHE A 167 -8.75 -10.99 22.47
N GLY A 168 -9.51 -10.59 23.48
CA GLY A 168 -8.99 -10.19 24.79
C GLY A 168 -8.13 -8.92 24.73
N LEU A 169 -8.38 -8.02 23.77
CA LEU A 169 -7.56 -6.83 23.50
C LEU A 169 -7.74 -5.74 24.56
N ASP A 170 -6.68 -4.98 24.81
CA ASP A 170 -6.73 -3.86 25.75
C ASP A 170 -7.67 -2.77 25.25
N VAL A 171 -8.54 -2.28 26.12
CA VAL A 171 -9.56 -1.27 25.80
C VAL A 171 -8.93 0.03 25.27
N GLU A 172 -7.70 0.32 25.67
CA GLU A 172 -6.96 1.54 25.33
C GLU A 172 -6.45 1.55 23.88
N ILE A 173 -6.17 0.38 23.30
CA ILE A 173 -5.68 0.29 21.92
C ILE A 173 -6.82 0.32 20.90
N ILE A 174 -8.10 0.27 21.30
CA ILE A 174 -9.25 0.29 20.39
C ILE A 174 -9.98 1.63 20.48
N LYS A 175 -10.05 2.36 19.37
CA LYS A 175 -10.79 3.63 19.24
C LYS A 175 -11.96 3.50 18.28
N ILE A 176 -13.03 4.24 18.55
CA ILE A 176 -14.11 4.43 17.59
C ILE A 176 -13.69 5.55 16.64
N SER A 177 -13.72 5.28 15.34
CA SER A 177 -13.33 6.26 14.33
C SER A 177 -14.33 7.42 14.26
N ASN A 178 -13.86 8.66 14.40
CA ASN A 178 -14.70 9.86 14.24
C ASN A 178 -14.31 10.72 13.03
N TRP A 179 -13.30 10.31 12.28
CA TRP A 179 -12.87 11.01 11.06
C TRP A 179 -13.92 11.00 9.96
N ARG A 180 -13.75 11.95 9.03
CA ARG A 180 -14.56 12.04 7.83
C ARG A 180 -14.07 11.02 6.81
N ILE A 181 -14.99 10.43 6.06
CA ILE A 181 -14.64 9.55 4.93
C ILE A 181 -14.65 10.38 3.65
N LYS A 182 -13.78 10.06 2.70
CA LYS A 182 -13.82 10.70 1.38
C LYS A 182 -15.00 10.25 0.54
#